data_AF-L7UL58-F1
#
_entry.id   AF-L7UL58-F1
#
_cell.length_a   1.000
_cell.length_b   1.000
_cell.length_c   1.000
_cell.angle_alpha   90.00
_cell.angle_beta   90.00
_cell.angle_gamma   90.00
#
_symmetry.space_group_name_H-M   'P 1'
#
loop_
_entity.id
_entity.type
_entity.pdbx_description
1 polymer ?
#
loop_
_entity_poly.entity_id
_entity_poly.type
_entity_poly.pdbx_seq_one_letter_code
_entity_poly.pdbx_strand_id
1 'polypeptide(L)'
;MTLLKSAAEHGFVAVDQLQHDPELEPLHSHADWAKVVARVTDHHAKAKPPPMPLPVLESIDVSRSRRADRDSVIEILGLKVGQPVVRSRHLTKIREKQLRERFNLAYASIGVIAFFAEENVGKAFASVDLVDAEDAQRLNFLPAPTGNMYDPDGLLAQWQEYEDKVMKLVQDGRWNHEAPPSCRVAHCAFGFGHPDVAAYEPRFVAKAPGVRDALLRVLKEEANADRRASVPYVLGYAGTPEQVISWLVPFFRDPHAGVRNNVIRAVLAFQTHLEKPVVDLGTVFDVMAMPHVMDRNKGTYLLEAVLQKLKPEELAARRTEVLQKVGVLLVDMTESRQPINRDPAVSGLKLLSGEGFETSAEWRQWLSRRKL
;
A
#
# COMPACT_ATOMS: atom_id res chain seq x y z
N MET A 1 7.92 -31.82 -7.55
CA MET A 1 7.54 -32.90 -6.61
C MET A 1 8.61 -33.23 -5.58
N THR A 2 9.86 -33.54 -5.96
CA THR A 2 10.94 -33.87 -5.00
C THR A 2 11.17 -32.78 -3.93
N LEU A 3 11.26 -31.51 -4.35
CA LEU A 3 11.38 -30.38 -3.43
C LEU A 3 10.19 -30.28 -2.46
N LEU A 4 8.97 -30.50 -2.96
CA LEU A 4 7.75 -30.43 -2.16
C LEU A 4 7.68 -31.53 -1.11
N LYS A 5 8.12 -32.76 -1.45
CA LYS A 5 8.28 -33.86 -0.49
C LYS A 5 9.24 -33.47 0.63
N SER A 6 10.39 -32.90 0.28
CA SER A 6 11.38 -32.43 1.26
C SER A 6 10.84 -31.30 2.13
N ALA A 7 10.14 -30.32 1.55
CA ALA A 7 9.54 -29.22 2.30
C ALA A 7 8.45 -29.73 3.28
N ALA A 8 7.65 -30.72 2.86
CA ALA A 8 6.67 -31.39 3.70
C ALA A 8 7.31 -32.15 4.88
N GLU A 9 8.45 -32.81 4.65
CA GLU A 9 9.19 -33.55 5.69
C GLU A 9 9.71 -32.64 6.82
N HIS A 10 10.02 -31.39 6.51
CA HIS A 10 10.56 -30.42 7.46
C HIS A 10 9.52 -29.42 7.98
N GLY A 11 8.25 -29.60 7.62
CA GLY A 11 7.17 -28.74 8.10
C GLY A 11 7.17 -27.31 7.54
N PHE A 12 7.81 -27.09 6.39
CA PHE A 12 7.94 -25.74 5.80
C PHE A 12 6.72 -25.28 4.99
N VAL A 13 5.69 -26.11 4.84
CA VAL A 13 4.51 -25.81 4.04
C VAL A 13 3.25 -26.10 4.84
N ALA A 14 2.28 -25.19 4.80
CA ALA A 14 0.96 -25.41 5.39
C ALA A 14 0.04 -26.21 4.44
N VAL A 15 -0.91 -26.98 4.97
CA VAL A 15 -1.89 -27.73 4.17
C VAL A 15 -2.64 -26.79 3.22
N ASP A 16 -3.10 -25.65 3.75
CA ASP A 16 -3.83 -24.66 2.96
C ASP A 16 -2.96 -24.07 1.84
N GLN A 17 -1.66 -23.91 2.06
CA GLN A 17 -0.75 -23.47 1.01
C GLN A 17 -0.63 -24.53 -0.09
N LEU A 18 -0.54 -25.83 0.24
CA LEU A 18 -0.54 -26.89 -0.77
C LEU A 18 -1.81 -26.87 -1.63
N GLN A 19 -2.96 -26.66 -1.00
CA GLN A 19 -4.26 -26.72 -1.66
C GLN A 19 -4.56 -25.49 -2.49
N HIS A 20 -4.12 -24.31 -2.04
CA HIS A 20 -4.51 -23.02 -2.63
C HIS A 20 -3.38 -22.29 -3.36
N ASP A 21 -2.15 -22.80 -3.36
CA ASP A 21 -1.06 -22.23 -4.15
C ASP A 21 -1.27 -22.54 -5.65
N PRO A 22 -1.55 -21.53 -6.48
CA PRO A 22 -1.79 -21.74 -7.90
C PRO A 22 -0.53 -22.23 -8.65
N GLU A 23 0.68 -22.06 -8.11
CA GLU A 23 1.89 -22.64 -8.71
C GLU A 23 1.95 -24.16 -8.53
N LEU A 24 1.21 -24.71 -7.58
CA LEU A 24 1.16 -26.15 -7.29
C LEU A 24 0.00 -26.86 -7.99
N GLU A 25 -0.95 -26.14 -8.59
CA GLU A 25 -2.12 -26.70 -9.28
C GLU A 25 -1.73 -27.78 -10.33
N PRO A 26 -0.69 -27.60 -11.18
CA PRO A 26 -0.29 -28.64 -12.12
C PRO A 26 0.19 -29.95 -11.46
N LEU A 27 0.56 -29.92 -10.18
CA LEU A 27 1.02 -31.08 -9.42
C LEU A 27 -0.10 -31.85 -8.73
N HIS A 28 -1.33 -31.32 -8.68
CA HIS A 28 -2.45 -31.96 -7.99
C HIS A 28 -2.83 -33.32 -8.60
N SER A 29 -2.60 -33.50 -9.90
CA SER A 29 -2.83 -34.76 -10.61
C SER A 29 -1.72 -35.79 -10.45
N HIS A 30 -0.59 -35.43 -9.81
CA HIS A 30 0.53 -36.34 -9.62
C HIS A 30 0.18 -37.46 -8.63
N ALA A 31 0.56 -38.71 -8.94
CA ALA A 31 0.19 -39.90 -8.15
C ALA A 31 0.65 -39.88 -6.67
N ASP A 32 1.63 -39.03 -6.34
CA ASP A 32 2.15 -38.84 -4.98
C ASP A 32 1.57 -37.63 -4.24
N TRP A 33 0.71 -36.83 -4.87
CA TRP A 33 0.14 -35.60 -4.29
C TRP A 33 -0.56 -35.89 -2.95
N ALA A 34 -1.45 -36.88 -2.93
CA ALA A 34 -2.18 -37.28 -1.72
C ALA A 34 -1.24 -37.68 -0.58
N LYS A 35 -0.10 -38.32 -0.87
CA LYS A 35 0.90 -38.70 0.15
C LYS A 35 1.65 -37.49 0.70
N VAL A 36 1.84 -36.45 -0.09
CA VAL A 36 2.46 -35.19 0.36
C VAL A 36 1.49 -34.44 1.25
N VAL A 37 0.23 -34.28 0.82
CA VAL A 37 -0.81 -33.61 1.60
C VAL A 37 -1.00 -34.31 2.96
N ALA A 38 -1.16 -35.64 2.98
CA ALA A 38 -1.31 -36.39 4.23
C ALA A 38 -0.14 -36.17 5.20
N ARG A 39 1.10 -36.18 4.70
CA ARG A 39 2.28 -35.91 5.53
C ARG A 39 2.30 -34.51 6.13
N VAL A 40 1.96 -33.49 5.33
CA VAL A 40 1.88 -32.11 5.83
C VAL A 40 0.77 -31.98 6.87
N THR A 41 -0.38 -32.61 6.65
CA THR A 41 -1.47 -32.66 7.63
C THR A 41 -1.02 -33.29 8.95
N ASP A 42 -0.35 -34.45 8.90
CA ASP A 42 0.15 -35.14 10.09
C ASP A 42 1.21 -34.32 10.85
N HIS A 43 2.06 -33.59 10.13
CA HIS A 43 3.04 -32.69 10.74
C HIS A 43 2.35 -31.49 11.41
N HIS A 44 1.39 -30.87 10.71
CA HIS A 44 0.67 -29.71 11.21
C HIS A 44 -0.20 -30.05 12.44
N ALA A 45 -0.79 -31.25 12.49
CA ALA A 45 -1.55 -31.72 13.66
C ALA A 45 -0.70 -31.82 14.95
N LYS A 46 0.63 -31.91 14.82
CA LYS A 46 1.58 -31.94 15.94
C LYS A 46 2.20 -30.58 16.22
N ALA A 47 2.13 -29.64 15.28
CA ALA A 47 2.64 -28.29 15.44
C ALA A 47 1.65 -27.43 16.22
N LYS A 48 2.17 -26.41 16.92
CA LYS A 48 1.29 -25.32 17.39
C LYS A 48 0.72 -24.62 16.15
N PRO A 49 -0.57 -24.24 16.14
CA PRO A 49 -1.14 -23.50 15.03
C PRO A 49 -0.29 -22.24 14.80
N PRO A 50 -0.07 -21.84 13.52
CA PRO A 50 0.69 -20.64 13.24
C PRO A 50 0.00 -19.46 13.93
N PRO A 51 0.77 -18.49 14.47
CA PRO A 51 0.20 -17.32 15.13
C PRO A 51 -0.77 -16.54 14.23
N MET A 52 -0.58 -16.64 12.90
CA MET A 52 -1.47 -16.04 11.91
C MET A 52 -1.93 -17.08 10.87
N PRO A 53 -3.25 -17.23 10.64
CA PRO A 53 -3.78 -18.08 9.58
C PRO A 53 -3.47 -17.50 8.20
N LEU A 54 -3.61 -18.32 7.13
CA LEU A 54 -3.56 -17.80 5.78
C LEU A 54 -4.71 -16.79 5.56
N PRO A 55 -4.42 -15.60 5.01
CA PRO A 55 -5.46 -14.62 4.75
C PRO A 55 -6.51 -15.12 3.76
N VAL A 56 -7.80 -14.96 4.09
CA VAL A 56 -8.93 -15.31 3.22
C VAL A 56 -9.34 -14.09 2.40
N LEU A 57 -9.51 -14.27 1.08
CA LEU A 57 -9.89 -13.18 0.17
C LEU A 57 -11.31 -12.69 0.45
N GLU A 58 -11.45 -11.47 0.96
CA GLU A 58 -12.72 -10.83 1.24
C GLU A 58 -13.30 -10.15 0.00
N SER A 59 -12.46 -9.51 -0.81
CA SER A 59 -12.93 -8.79 -1.99
C SER A 59 -11.86 -8.66 -3.09
N ILE A 60 -12.36 -8.36 -4.28
CA ILE A 60 -11.56 -7.94 -5.43
C ILE A 60 -12.15 -6.63 -5.95
N ASP A 61 -11.36 -5.57 -5.86
CA ASP A 61 -11.68 -4.24 -6.38
C ASP A 61 -10.96 -4.03 -7.72
N VAL A 62 -11.70 -3.76 -8.79
CA VAL A 62 -11.15 -3.47 -10.13
C VAL A 62 -11.38 -2.00 -10.41
N SER A 63 -10.33 -1.28 -10.80
CA SER A 63 -10.35 0.18 -10.84
C SER A 63 -9.85 0.73 -12.16
N ARG A 64 -10.55 1.76 -12.66
CA ARG A 64 -10.03 2.79 -13.58
C ARG A 64 -9.70 2.33 -15.01
N SER A 65 -10.45 1.38 -15.55
CA SER A 65 -10.49 1.08 -16.99
C SER A 65 -11.90 1.28 -17.54
N ARG A 66 -12.01 1.84 -18.75
CA ARG A 66 -13.25 1.89 -19.55
C ARG A 66 -13.38 0.69 -20.48
N ARG A 67 -12.33 -0.13 -20.59
CA ARG A 67 -12.20 -1.25 -21.54
C ARG A 67 -12.33 -2.62 -20.88
N ALA A 68 -11.90 -2.72 -19.64
CA ALA A 68 -11.95 -3.96 -18.89
C ALA A 68 -13.15 -3.95 -17.94
N ASP A 69 -14.11 -4.84 -18.18
CA ASP A 69 -15.18 -5.08 -17.22
C ASP A 69 -14.66 -5.91 -16.04
N ARG A 70 -15.32 -5.74 -14.88
CA ARG A 70 -14.91 -6.35 -13.62
C ARG A 70 -14.85 -7.89 -13.69
N ASP A 71 -15.82 -8.52 -14.34
CA ASP A 71 -15.97 -9.97 -14.31
C ASP A 71 -14.89 -10.65 -15.17
N SER A 72 -14.62 -10.10 -16.35
CA SER A 72 -13.51 -10.57 -17.21
C SER A 72 -12.15 -10.39 -16.54
N VAL A 73 -11.96 -9.32 -15.75
CA VAL A 73 -10.71 -9.14 -14.97
C VAL A 73 -10.60 -10.22 -13.91
N ILE A 74 -11.65 -10.44 -13.11
CA ILE A 74 -11.66 -11.47 -12.04
C ILE A 74 -11.41 -12.86 -12.62
N GLU A 75 -11.98 -13.18 -13.79
CA GLU A 75 -11.71 -14.43 -14.51
C GLU A 75 -10.21 -14.61 -14.77
N ILE A 76 -9.52 -13.59 -15.31
CA ILE A 76 -8.07 -13.65 -15.56
C ILE A 76 -7.26 -13.79 -14.27
N LEU A 77 -7.70 -13.16 -13.19
CA LEU A 77 -7.02 -13.28 -11.90
C LEU A 77 -7.07 -14.71 -11.35
N GLY A 78 -8.11 -15.48 -11.67
CA GLY A 78 -8.33 -16.81 -11.08
C GLY A 78 -8.44 -16.82 -9.56
N LEU A 79 -8.68 -15.65 -8.94
CA LEU A 79 -8.87 -15.51 -7.50
C LEU A 79 -10.35 -15.68 -7.15
N LYS A 80 -10.63 -16.31 -6.01
CA LYS A 80 -12.00 -16.59 -5.55
C LYS A 80 -12.21 -15.99 -4.16
N VAL A 81 -13.21 -15.13 -4.03
CA VAL A 81 -13.64 -14.58 -2.73
C VAL A 81 -14.06 -15.74 -1.82
N GLY A 82 -13.71 -15.65 -0.54
CA GLY A 82 -13.92 -16.69 0.47
C GLY A 82 -12.87 -17.80 0.48
N GLN A 83 -11.81 -17.72 -0.34
CA GLN A 83 -10.72 -18.70 -0.36
C GLN A 83 -9.41 -18.11 0.20
N PRO A 84 -8.53 -18.92 0.79
CA PRO A 84 -7.18 -18.50 1.16
C PRO A 84 -6.41 -17.96 -0.04
N VAL A 85 -5.61 -16.91 0.17
CA VAL A 85 -4.76 -16.32 -0.88
C VAL A 85 -3.30 -16.67 -0.64
N VAL A 86 -2.72 -17.38 -1.61
CA VAL A 86 -1.28 -17.57 -1.71
C VAL A 86 -0.74 -16.66 -2.81
N ARG A 87 0.25 -15.83 -2.47
CA ARG A 87 0.82 -14.86 -3.41
C ARG A 87 1.92 -15.50 -4.26
N SER A 88 1.73 -15.50 -5.57
CA SER A 88 2.77 -15.85 -6.55
C SER A 88 3.20 -14.61 -7.32
N ARG A 89 4.45 -14.17 -7.16
CA ARG A 89 5.01 -13.05 -7.94
C ARG A 89 5.06 -13.38 -9.44
N HIS A 90 5.31 -14.64 -9.79
CA HIS A 90 5.41 -15.08 -11.17
C HIS A 90 4.05 -15.04 -11.88
N LEU A 91 3.03 -15.68 -11.30
CA LEU A 91 1.69 -15.70 -11.87
C LEU A 91 1.04 -14.32 -11.88
N THR A 92 1.30 -13.48 -10.87
CA THR A 92 0.87 -12.07 -10.89
C THR A 92 1.40 -11.36 -12.15
N LYS A 93 2.70 -11.48 -12.47
CA LYS A 93 3.27 -10.84 -13.67
C LYS A 93 2.67 -11.37 -14.97
N ILE A 94 2.37 -12.67 -15.04
CA ILE A 94 1.70 -13.28 -16.20
C ILE A 94 0.31 -12.68 -16.36
N ARG A 95 -0.48 -12.63 -15.29
CA ARG A 95 -1.86 -12.10 -15.30
C ARG A 95 -1.89 -10.62 -15.63
N GLU A 96 -0.98 -9.81 -15.08
CA GLU A 96 -0.84 -8.39 -15.46
C GLU A 96 -0.51 -8.21 -16.94
N LYS A 97 0.35 -9.06 -17.50
CA LYS A 97 0.64 -9.04 -18.95
C LYS A 97 -0.61 -9.39 -19.76
N GLN A 98 -1.33 -10.45 -19.39
CA GLN A 98 -2.58 -10.85 -20.05
C GLN A 98 -3.64 -9.74 -19.99
N LEU A 99 -3.79 -9.06 -18.86
CA LEU A 99 -4.68 -7.92 -18.71
C LEU A 99 -4.32 -6.79 -19.69
N ARG A 100 -3.03 -6.44 -19.78
CA ARG A 100 -2.55 -5.40 -20.72
C ARG A 100 -2.83 -5.76 -22.17
N GLU A 101 -2.54 -6.99 -22.57
CA GLU A 101 -2.74 -7.48 -23.94
C GLU A 101 -4.23 -7.58 -24.31
N ARG A 102 -5.07 -8.15 -23.44
CA ARG A 102 -6.50 -8.38 -23.71
C ARG A 102 -7.30 -7.08 -23.82
N PHE A 103 -6.98 -6.08 -22.99
CA PHE A 103 -7.78 -4.85 -22.88
C PHE A 103 -7.07 -3.61 -23.44
N ASN A 104 -5.92 -3.76 -24.11
CA ASN A 104 -5.10 -2.67 -24.64
C ASN A 104 -4.85 -1.57 -23.58
N LEU A 105 -4.15 -1.98 -22.51
CA LEU A 105 -3.84 -1.12 -21.37
C LEU A 105 -2.38 -0.70 -21.39
N ALA A 106 -2.11 0.56 -21.05
CA ALA A 106 -0.75 1.05 -20.79
C ALA A 106 -0.18 0.48 -19.48
N TYR A 107 -1.05 0.15 -18.52
CA TYR A 107 -0.66 -0.37 -17.21
C TYR A 107 -1.71 -1.32 -16.64
N ALA A 108 -1.23 -2.35 -15.96
CA ALA A 108 -2.03 -3.24 -15.10
C ALA A 108 -1.15 -3.67 -13.92
N SER A 109 -1.68 -3.59 -12.71
CA SER A 109 -1.03 -4.06 -11.48
C SER A 109 -2.02 -4.77 -10.58
N ILE A 110 -1.60 -5.89 -9.99
CA ILE A 110 -2.41 -6.67 -9.05
C ILE A 110 -1.77 -6.58 -7.66
N GLY A 111 -2.43 -5.87 -6.77
CA GLY A 111 -2.09 -5.80 -5.35
C GLY A 111 -2.94 -6.76 -4.53
N VAL A 112 -2.33 -7.42 -3.55
CA VAL A 112 -3.06 -8.11 -2.47
C VAL A 112 -2.55 -7.56 -1.17
N ILE A 113 -3.45 -7.21 -0.25
CA ILE A 113 -3.13 -6.73 1.09
C ILE A 113 -3.84 -7.62 2.11
N ALA A 114 -3.10 -8.12 3.09
CA ALA A 114 -3.64 -8.87 4.21
C ALA A 114 -3.68 -7.97 5.44
N PHE A 115 -4.75 -8.08 6.23
CA PHE A 115 -4.96 -7.32 7.44
C PHE A 115 -4.64 -8.18 8.66
N PHE A 116 -3.94 -7.57 9.62
CA PHE A 116 -3.44 -8.21 10.83
C PHE A 116 -3.92 -7.52 12.11
N ALA A 117 -4.85 -6.58 11.99
CA ALA A 117 -5.42 -5.83 13.10
C ALA A 117 -6.92 -5.60 12.87
N GLU A 118 -7.63 -5.23 13.94
CA GLU A 118 -9.04 -4.83 13.95
C GLU A 118 -10.01 -5.95 13.51
N GLU A 119 -11.21 -5.60 13.06
CA GLU A 119 -12.22 -6.58 12.61
C GLU A 119 -11.88 -7.30 11.29
N ASN A 120 -10.74 -6.97 10.69
CA ASN A 120 -10.27 -7.52 9.42
C ASN A 120 -9.08 -8.48 9.58
N VAL A 121 -8.69 -8.85 10.80
CA VAL A 121 -7.64 -9.86 11.05
C VAL A 121 -7.92 -11.12 10.23
N GLY A 122 -6.91 -11.57 9.47
CA GLY A 122 -6.99 -12.77 8.65
C GLY A 122 -7.76 -12.60 7.33
N LYS A 123 -8.19 -11.37 7.00
CA LYS A 123 -8.78 -11.06 5.69
C LYS A 123 -7.73 -10.52 4.73
N ALA A 124 -7.92 -10.80 3.45
CA ALA A 124 -7.17 -10.23 2.35
C ALA A 124 -8.07 -9.49 1.37
N PHE A 125 -7.55 -8.42 0.78
CA PHE A 125 -8.22 -7.61 -0.23
C PHE A 125 -7.32 -7.56 -1.46
N ALA A 126 -7.88 -7.87 -2.62
CA ALA A 126 -7.18 -7.71 -3.89
C ALA A 126 -7.63 -6.41 -4.58
N SER A 127 -6.68 -5.70 -5.16
CA SER A 127 -6.93 -4.52 -5.99
C SER A 127 -6.28 -4.73 -7.35
N VAL A 128 -7.03 -4.42 -8.41
CA VAL A 128 -6.53 -4.43 -9.78
C VAL A 128 -6.57 -3.02 -10.33
N ASP A 129 -5.38 -2.49 -10.55
CA ASP A 129 -5.13 -1.12 -10.98
C ASP A 129 -4.88 -1.09 -12.48
N LEU A 130 -5.77 -0.44 -13.23
CA LEU A 130 -5.71 -0.40 -14.69
C LEU A 130 -5.53 1.04 -15.22
N VAL A 131 -4.82 1.17 -16.33
CA VAL A 131 -4.74 2.41 -17.12
C VAL A 131 -4.91 2.05 -18.59
N ASP A 132 -6.01 2.52 -19.19
CA ASP A 132 -6.24 2.39 -20.62
C ASP A 132 -5.10 3.07 -21.41
N ALA A 133 -4.81 2.60 -22.62
CA ALA A 133 -3.75 3.17 -23.45
C ALA A 133 -3.90 4.70 -23.67
N GLU A 134 -5.15 5.19 -23.78
CA GLU A 134 -5.47 6.61 -23.97
C GLU A 134 -5.26 7.45 -22.71
N ASP A 135 -5.12 6.81 -21.55
CA ASP A 135 -4.91 7.45 -20.26
C ASP A 135 -3.44 7.36 -19.78
N ALA A 136 -2.51 7.04 -20.69
CA ALA A 136 -1.09 6.82 -20.37
C ALA A 136 -0.40 8.03 -19.72
N GLN A 137 -0.93 9.25 -19.84
CA GLN A 137 -0.46 10.43 -19.12
C GLN A 137 -0.46 10.25 -17.59
N ARG A 138 -1.29 9.34 -17.05
CA ARG A 138 -1.30 8.97 -15.62
C ARG A 138 -0.02 8.25 -15.18
N LEU A 139 0.80 7.81 -16.13
CA LEU A 139 2.08 7.12 -15.92
C LEU A 139 3.29 8.06 -16.07
N ASN A 140 3.08 9.38 -16.00
CA ASN A 140 4.16 10.36 -16.07
C ASN A 140 4.97 10.37 -14.75
N PHE A 141 5.85 9.38 -14.61
CA PHE A 141 6.77 9.23 -13.49
C PHE A 141 8.11 9.90 -13.76
N LEU A 142 8.89 10.11 -12.70
CA LEU A 142 10.29 10.47 -12.81
C LEU A 142 11.08 9.35 -13.52
N PRO A 143 12.20 9.67 -14.19
CA PRO A 143 13.09 8.67 -14.76
C PRO A 143 13.57 7.66 -13.70
N ALA A 144 13.72 6.40 -14.11
CA ALA A 144 14.31 5.37 -13.27
C ALA A 144 15.76 5.72 -12.90
N PRO A 145 16.10 5.85 -11.60
CA PRO A 145 17.48 6.04 -11.19
C PRO A 145 18.31 4.80 -11.50
N THR A 146 19.60 5.00 -11.79
CA THR A 146 20.54 3.95 -12.20
C THR A 146 21.83 3.95 -11.38
N GLY A 147 21.97 4.85 -10.41
CA GLY A 147 23.15 4.96 -9.58
C GLY A 147 23.22 3.89 -8.48
N ASN A 148 24.37 3.80 -7.85
CA ASN A 148 24.62 2.98 -6.67
C ASN A 148 25.20 3.91 -5.59
N MET A 149 24.35 4.31 -4.65
CA MET A 149 24.69 5.29 -3.64
C MET A 149 25.24 4.57 -2.42
N TYR A 150 26.22 5.15 -1.71
CA TYR A 150 26.61 4.60 -0.41
C TYR A 150 25.48 4.77 0.61
N ASP A 151 25.44 3.94 1.65
CA ASP A 151 24.46 4.08 2.74
C ASP A 151 24.97 5.12 3.76
N PRO A 152 24.35 6.31 3.86
CA PRO A 152 24.85 7.38 4.72
C PRO A 152 24.79 6.96 6.18
N ASP A 153 25.95 6.86 6.82
CA ASP A 153 26.11 6.38 8.20
C ASP A 153 25.49 4.99 8.49
N GLY A 154 25.21 4.19 7.46
CA GLY A 154 24.53 2.90 7.58
C GLY A 154 23.07 3.00 8.04
N LEU A 155 22.44 4.17 7.92
CA LEU A 155 21.10 4.39 8.48
C LEU A 155 20.00 3.67 7.69
N LEU A 156 20.16 3.48 6.39
CA LEU A 156 19.15 2.80 5.57
C LEU A 156 19.15 1.30 5.84
N ALA A 157 20.32 0.67 5.93
CA ALA A 157 20.45 -0.73 6.32
C ALA A 157 19.87 -0.97 7.73
N GLN A 158 20.10 -0.06 8.67
CA GLN A 158 19.50 -0.15 10.00
C GLN A 158 17.98 0.01 10.00
N TRP A 159 17.43 0.87 9.14
CA TRP A 159 15.97 0.97 8.99
C TRP A 159 15.39 -0.34 8.46
N GLN A 160 16.04 -0.96 7.47
CA GLN A 160 15.61 -2.25 6.90
C GLN A 160 15.70 -3.38 7.95
N GLU A 161 16.79 -3.44 8.72
CA GLU A 161 16.93 -4.40 9.83
C GLU A 161 15.84 -4.21 10.90
N TYR A 162 15.49 -2.95 11.20
CA TYR A 162 14.36 -2.62 12.07
C TYR A 162 13.04 -3.16 11.51
N GLU A 163 12.72 -2.90 10.24
CA GLU A 163 11.49 -3.38 9.61
C GLU A 163 11.40 -4.90 9.60
N ASP A 164 12.49 -5.59 9.25
CA ASP A 164 12.56 -7.05 9.28
C ASP A 164 12.30 -7.60 10.69
N LYS A 165 12.90 -6.96 11.71
CA LYS A 165 12.72 -7.36 13.11
C LYS A 165 11.29 -7.13 13.58
N VAL A 166 10.65 -6.02 13.20
CA VAL A 166 9.25 -5.78 13.52
C VAL A 166 8.35 -6.80 12.83
N MET A 167 8.57 -7.06 11.54
CA MET A 167 7.77 -8.04 10.79
C MET A 167 7.88 -9.44 11.40
N LYS A 168 9.07 -9.81 11.90
CA LYS A 168 9.25 -11.05 12.66
C LYS A 168 8.43 -11.05 13.95
N LEU A 169 8.44 -9.96 14.72
CA LEU A 169 7.63 -9.85 15.94
C LEU A 169 6.13 -9.95 15.66
N VAL A 170 5.65 -9.35 14.56
CA VAL A 170 4.25 -9.48 14.11
C VAL A 170 3.92 -10.94 13.77
N GLN A 171 4.78 -11.58 12.97
CA GLN A 171 4.60 -12.99 12.58
C GLN A 171 4.62 -13.95 13.78
N ASP A 172 5.44 -13.64 14.79
CA ASP A 172 5.54 -14.43 16.02
C ASP A 172 4.42 -14.10 17.03
N GLY A 173 3.50 -13.17 16.72
CA GLY A 173 2.43 -12.74 17.62
C GLY A 173 2.93 -11.98 18.86
N ARG A 174 4.15 -11.44 18.79
CA ARG A 174 4.84 -10.71 19.87
C ARG A 174 4.72 -9.19 19.74
N TRP A 175 4.12 -8.70 18.66
CA TRP A 175 3.89 -7.28 18.44
C TRP A 175 2.55 -6.85 19.05
N ASN A 176 2.55 -5.78 19.84
CA ASN A 176 1.31 -5.21 20.36
C ASN A 176 0.70 -4.25 19.32
N HIS A 177 -0.33 -4.72 18.60
CA HIS A 177 -1.04 -3.93 17.59
C HIS A 177 -1.99 -2.87 18.19
N GLU A 178 -2.33 -2.97 19.47
CA GLU A 178 -3.22 -2.03 20.16
C GLU A 178 -2.47 -0.81 20.71
N ALA A 179 -1.16 -0.95 20.93
CA ALA A 179 -0.33 0.16 21.36
C ALA A 179 -0.11 1.13 20.18
N PRO A 180 -0.41 2.42 20.34
CA PRO A 180 -0.10 3.39 19.31
C PRO A 180 1.42 3.42 19.06
N PRO A 181 1.86 3.55 17.79
CA PRO A 181 3.27 3.68 17.49
C PRO A 181 3.82 4.94 18.17
N SER A 182 4.92 4.78 18.91
CA SER A 182 5.63 5.89 19.55
C SER A 182 6.96 6.13 18.85
N CYS A 183 7.15 7.35 18.35
CA CYS A 183 8.40 7.84 17.78
C CYS A 183 8.55 9.34 18.07
N ARG A 184 9.79 9.83 18.01
CA ARG A 184 10.15 11.23 18.25
C ARG A 184 9.86 12.15 17.07
N VAL A 185 9.45 11.59 15.94
CA VAL A 185 9.09 12.31 14.72
C VAL A 185 7.61 12.05 14.40
N ALA A 186 7.04 12.85 13.51
CA ALA A 186 5.63 12.75 13.14
C ALA A 186 5.23 11.38 12.53
N HIS A 187 6.20 10.60 12.03
CA HIS A 187 5.92 9.32 11.40
C HIS A 187 7.00 8.25 11.61
N CYS A 188 6.54 7.08 11.98
CA CYS A 188 7.26 5.81 11.94
C CYS A 188 6.22 4.72 11.58
N ALA A 189 6.63 3.68 10.86
CA ALA A 189 5.69 2.65 10.42
C ALA A 189 5.10 1.84 11.59
N PHE A 190 5.94 1.50 12.58
CA PHE A 190 5.55 0.68 13.72
C PHE A 190 5.95 1.29 15.09
N GLY A 191 6.80 2.31 15.12
CA GLY A 191 7.30 2.89 16.36
C GLY A 191 8.37 2.04 17.06
N PHE A 192 8.83 2.54 18.21
CA PHE A 192 10.02 2.01 18.92
C PHE A 192 9.73 1.60 20.36
N GLY A 193 8.45 1.41 20.72
CA GLY A 193 8.04 1.06 22.08
C GLY A 193 8.39 -0.37 22.51
N HIS A 194 8.60 -1.30 21.58
CA HIS A 194 8.94 -2.68 21.91
C HIS A 194 10.44 -2.83 22.25
N PRO A 195 10.83 -3.53 23.35
CA PRO A 195 12.22 -3.61 23.81
C PRO A 195 13.21 -4.10 22.75
N ASP A 196 12.80 -5.08 21.93
CA ASP A 196 13.65 -5.64 20.87
C ASP A 196 14.01 -4.63 19.76
N VAL A 197 13.27 -3.51 19.63
CA VAL A 197 13.50 -2.49 18.59
C VAL A 197 13.74 -1.09 19.14
N ALA A 198 13.65 -0.88 20.46
CA ALA A 198 13.83 0.44 21.07
C ALA A 198 15.21 1.08 20.80
N ALA A 199 16.25 0.26 20.62
CA ALA A 199 17.62 0.73 20.41
C ALA A 199 17.89 1.37 19.04
N TYR A 200 17.01 1.22 18.05
CA TYR A 200 17.22 1.76 16.70
C TYR A 200 17.02 3.29 16.67
N GLU A 201 15.96 3.82 17.29
CA GLU A 201 15.60 5.24 17.18
C GLU A 201 16.68 6.23 17.64
N PRO A 202 17.40 6.03 18.77
CA PRO A 202 18.42 6.97 19.21
C PRO A 202 19.48 7.26 18.16
N ARG A 203 19.79 6.27 17.30
CA ARG A 203 20.76 6.45 16.22
C ARG A 203 20.22 7.31 15.08
N PHE A 204 18.96 7.12 14.67
CA PHE A 204 18.34 7.98 13.66
C PHE A 204 18.30 9.44 14.12
N VAL A 205 17.89 9.67 15.38
CA VAL A 205 17.89 11.00 16.01
C VAL A 205 19.28 11.64 15.98
N ALA A 206 20.31 10.89 16.34
CA ALA A 206 21.66 11.42 16.45
C ALA A 206 22.36 11.70 15.10
N LYS A 207 22.02 10.91 14.06
CA LYS A 207 22.81 10.87 12.82
C LYS A 207 22.10 11.47 11.61
N ALA A 208 20.79 11.31 11.49
CA ALA A 208 20.06 11.75 10.30
C ALA A 208 20.26 13.25 9.96
N PRO A 209 20.29 14.20 10.93
CA PRO A 209 20.55 15.60 10.63
C PRO A 209 21.88 15.85 9.90
N GLY A 210 22.94 15.09 10.26
CA GLY A 210 24.28 15.24 9.69
C GLY A 210 24.45 14.67 8.28
N VAL A 211 23.53 13.80 7.84
CA VAL A 211 23.61 13.11 6.54
C VAL A 211 22.42 13.40 5.62
N ARG A 212 21.61 14.43 5.93
CA ARG A 212 20.43 14.83 5.15
C ARG A 212 20.67 14.86 3.64
N ASP A 213 21.69 15.58 3.18
CA ASP A 213 21.92 15.76 1.74
C ASP A 213 22.29 14.44 1.05
N ALA A 214 23.00 13.56 1.75
CA ALA A 214 23.31 12.24 1.25
C ALA A 214 22.04 11.37 1.14
N LEU A 215 21.13 11.44 2.12
CA LEU A 215 19.83 10.76 2.06
C LEU A 215 18.98 11.25 0.88
N LEU A 216 18.94 12.56 0.62
CA LEU A 216 18.24 13.12 -0.54
C LEU A 216 18.85 12.65 -1.87
N ARG A 217 20.18 12.52 -1.93
CA ARG A 217 20.84 11.93 -3.10
C ARG A 217 20.49 10.46 -3.29
N VAL A 218 20.37 9.66 -2.22
CA VAL A 218 19.86 8.28 -2.32
C VAL A 218 18.47 8.30 -2.97
N LEU A 219 17.55 9.10 -2.47
CA LEU A 219 16.18 9.17 -3.02
C LEU A 219 16.13 9.57 -4.49
N LYS A 220 17.12 10.34 -4.97
CA LYS A 220 17.21 10.79 -6.37
C LYS A 220 17.95 9.83 -7.30
N GLU A 221 19.03 9.21 -6.83
CA GLU A 221 20.04 8.59 -7.69
C GLU A 221 20.17 7.07 -7.50
N GLU A 222 19.75 6.52 -6.36
CA GLU A 222 19.89 5.09 -6.03
C GLU A 222 18.96 4.21 -6.88
N ALA A 223 19.48 3.20 -7.57
CA ALA A 223 18.70 2.26 -8.35
C ALA A 223 17.86 1.32 -7.47
N ASN A 224 18.37 0.92 -6.30
CA ASN A 224 17.67 0.05 -5.37
C ASN A 224 16.46 0.77 -4.73
N ALA A 225 15.27 0.35 -5.15
CA ALA A 225 14.02 0.95 -4.70
C ALA A 225 13.73 0.73 -3.20
N ASP A 226 14.20 -0.37 -2.60
CA ASP A 226 14.00 -0.63 -1.18
C ASP A 226 14.81 0.37 -0.33
N ARG A 227 16.04 0.68 -0.76
CA ARG A 227 16.86 1.71 -0.10
C ARG A 227 16.24 3.10 -0.24
N ARG A 228 15.72 3.44 -1.43
CA ARG A 228 14.97 4.69 -1.63
C ARG A 228 13.72 4.74 -0.76
N ALA A 229 12.99 3.63 -0.65
CA ALA A 229 11.74 3.55 0.11
C ALA A 229 11.96 3.71 1.63
N SER A 230 13.17 3.43 2.15
CA SER A 230 13.54 3.68 3.55
C SER A 230 13.89 5.15 3.82
N VAL A 231 14.28 5.94 2.81
CA VAL A 231 14.72 7.33 3.00
C VAL A 231 13.68 8.21 3.69
N PRO A 232 12.38 8.23 3.31
CA PRO A 232 11.40 9.12 3.93
C PRO A 232 11.28 8.95 5.46
N TYR A 233 11.48 7.72 5.95
CA TYR A 233 11.43 7.43 7.37
C TYR A 233 12.65 7.96 8.13
N VAL A 234 13.85 7.77 7.59
CA VAL A 234 15.09 8.27 8.19
C VAL A 234 15.18 9.79 8.06
N LEU A 235 14.80 10.35 6.91
CA LEU A 235 14.82 11.78 6.63
C LEU A 235 13.88 12.57 7.55
N GLY A 236 12.82 11.94 8.07
CA GLY A 236 11.94 12.53 9.07
C GLY A 236 12.65 13.01 10.35
N TYR A 237 13.81 12.44 10.68
CA TYR A 237 14.64 12.83 11.82
C TYR A 237 15.60 14.00 11.51
N ALA A 238 15.67 14.47 10.25
CA ALA A 238 16.68 15.41 9.78
C ALA A 238 16.20 16.86 9.64
N GLY A 239 14.93 17.17 9.91
CA GLY A 239 14.38 18.51 9.72
C GLY A 239 13.03 18.75 10.40
N THR A 240 12.51 19.97 10.26
CA THR A 240 11.14 20.32 10.67
C THR A 240 10.11 19.66 9.75
N PRO A 241 8.84 19.54 10.16
CA PRO A 241 7.78 19.01 9.29
C PRO A 241 7.71 19.68 7.92
N GLU A 242 7.77 21.01 7.85
CA GLU A 242 7.71 21.77 6.59
C GLU A 242 8.91 21.47 5.69
N GLN A 243 10.11 21.38 6.28
CA GLN A 243 11.32 21.02 5.56
C GLN A 243 11.21 19.61 4.97
N VAL A 244 10.81 18.63 5.78
CA VAL A 244 10.65 17.24 5.34
C VAL A 244 9.61 17.14 4.22
N ILE A 245 8.47 17.83 4.34
CA ILE A 245 7.46 17.89 3.27
C ILE A 245 8.08 18.46 1.99
N SER A 246 8.77 19.60 2.08
CA SER A 246 9.38 20.25 0.91
C SER A 246 10.40 19.37 0.19
N TRP A 247 11.13 18.53 0.94
CA TRP A 247 12.11 17.61 0.39
C TRP A 247 11.48 16.38 -0.27
N LEU A 248 10.34 15.92 0.24
CA LEU A 248 9.69 14.68 -0.18
C LEU A 248 8.70 14.84 -1.33
N VAL A 249 7.96 15.97 -1.39
CA VAL A 249 6.97 16.23 -2.45
C VAL A 249 7.50 15.99 -3.88
N PRO A 250 8.74 16.38 -4.25
CA PRO A 250 9.27 16.12 -5.59
C PRO A 250 9.29 14.63 -5.97
N PHE A 251 9.28 13.72 -5.00
CA PHE A 251 9.36 12.27 -5.19
C PHE A 251 8.00 11.55 -5.15
N PHE A 252 6.90 12.31 -5.12
CA PHE A 252 5.55 11.74 -5.32
C PHE A 252 5.41 11.01 -6.65
N ARG A 253 6.27 11.30 -7.63
CA ARG A 253 6.32 10.64 -8.94
C ARG A 253 7.48 9.65 -9.08
N ASP A 254 8.07 9.13 -7.99
CA ASP A 254 9.09 8.07 -8.10
C ASP A 254 8.56 6.91 -8.97
N PRO A 255 9.37 6.34 -9.88
CA PRO A 255 8.92 5.27 -10.77
C PRO A 255 8.50 4.01 -10.02
N HIS A 256 8.99 3.79 -8.79
CA HIS A 256 8.66 2.66 -7.96
C HIS A 256 7.51 2.96 -6.99
N ALA A 257 6.43 2.18 -7.06
CA ALA A 257 5.23 2.37 -6.24
C ALA A 257 5.49 2.28 -4.74
N GLY A 258 6.43 1.45 -4.29
CA GLY A 258 6.81 1.36 -2.88
C GLY A 258 7.46 2.64 -2.35
N VAL A 259 8.25 3.33 -3.19
CA VAL A 259 8.88 4.61 -2.81
C VAL A 259 7.79 5.68 -2.72
N ARG A 260 6.93 5.80 -3.73
CA ARG A 260 5.79 6.73 -3.70
C ARG A 260 4.92 6.53 -2.47
N ASN A 261 4.54 5.29 -2.17
CA ASN A 261 3.75 4.96 -0.98
C ASN A 261 4.41 5.50 0.30
N ASN A 262 5.72 5.30 0.49
CA ASN A 262 6.40 5.71 1.71
C ASN A 262 6.62 7.23 1.77
N VAL A 263 6.93 7.86 0.64
CA VAL A 263 7.08 9.32 0.51
C VAL A 263 5.75 10.02 0.85
N ILE A 264 4.64 9.63 0.20
CA ILE A 264 3.32 10.24 0.43
C ILE A 264 2.85 9.99 1.85
N ARG A 265 3.09 8.79 2.40
CA ARG A 265 2.75 8.46 3.80
C ARG A 265 3.50 9.33 4.80
N ALA A 266 4.81 9.54 4.60
CA ALA A 266 5.58 10.43 5.44
C ALA A 266 5.04 11.87 5.35
N VAL A 267 4.84 12.39 4.13
CA VAL A 267 4.28 13.73 3.91
C VAL A 267 2.91 13.90 4.58
N LEU A 268 2.00 12.94 4.41
CA LEU A 268 0.70 12.92 5.10
C LEU A 268 0.87 13.06 6.61
N ALA A 269 1.71 12.23 7.23
CA ALA A 269 1.88 12.25 8.67
C ALA A 269 2.47 13.59 9.16
N PHE A 270 3.46 14.16 8.47
CA PHE A 270 3.97 15.50 8.79
C PHE A 270 2.90 16.58 8.59
N GLN A 271 2.13 16.52 7.49
CA GLN A 271 1.05 17.47 7.21
C GLN A 271 -0.05 17.46 8.29
N THR A 272 -0.41 16.29 8.81
CA THR A 272 -1.42 16.15 9.87
C THR A 272 -1.03 16.88 11.16
N HIS A 273 0.27 16.99 11.45
CA HIS A 273 0.79 17.66 12.66
C HIS A 273 0.93 19.18 12.50
N LEU A 274 0.78 19.72 11.29
CA LEU A 274 0.83 21.15 11.04
C LEU A 274 -0.53 21.81 11.29
N GLU A 275 -0.51 23.09 11.66
CA GLU A 275 -1.74 23.88 11.83
C GLU A 275 -2.38 24.27 10.50
N LYS A 276 -1.57 24.37 9.44
CA LYS A 276 -2.00 24.80 8.11
C LYS A 276 -1.50 23.83 7.04
N PRO A 277 -2.22 23.73 5.90
CA PRO A 277 -1.73 22.97 4.77
C PRO A 277 -0.46 23.61 4.18
N VAL A 278 0.57 22.79 3.99
CA VAL A 278 1.81 23.13 3.27
C VAL A 278 1.81 22.47 1.90
N VAL A 279 1.21 21.28 1.78
CA VAL A 279 0.99 20.65 0.47
C VAL A 279 -0.17 21.34 -0.23
N ASP A 280 0.04 21.77 -1.47
CA ASP A 280 -1.00 22.38 -2.29
C ASP A 280 -1.97 21.33 -2.85
N LEU A 281 -3.23 21.74 -3.08
CA LEU A 281 -4.26 20.85 -3.61
C LEU A 281 -3.92 20.29 -5.00
N GLY A 282 -3.20 21.03 -5.84
CA GLY A 282 -2.79 20.56 -7.17
C GLY A 282 -1.90 19.33 -7.08
N THR A 283 -0.89 19.37 -6.20
CA THR A 283 -0.03 18.24 -5.88
C THR A 283 -0.84 17.04 -5.35
N VAL A 284 -1.85 17.28 -4.50
CA VAL A 284 -2.73 16.20 -4.01
C VAL A 284 -3.53 15.56 -5.13
N PHE A 285 -4.10 16.36 -6.05
CA PHE A 285 -4.84 15.84 -7.20
C PHE A 285 -3.96 14.98 -8.11
N ASP A 286 -2.72 15.41 -8.33
CA ASP A 286 -1.74 14.65 -9.11
C ASP A 286 -1.48 13.27 -8.50
N VAL A 287 -1.34 13.19 -7.17
CA VAL A 287 -1.16 11.91 -6.46
C VAL A 287 -2.39 11.02 -6.61
N MET A 288 -3.59 11.57 -6.41
CA MET A 288 -4.84 10.80 -6.52
C MET A 288 -5.10 10.29 -7.94
N ALA A 289 -4.55 10.95 -8.97
CA ALA A 289 -4.69 10.52 -10.36
C ALA A 289 -3.78 9.33 -10.72
N MET A 290 -2.74 9.05 -9.92
CA MET A 290 -1.78 7.98 -10.16
C MET A 290 -2.41 6.59 -10.20
N PRO A 291 -1.77 5.62 -10.89
CA PRO A 291 -2.42 4.37 -11.24
C PRO A 291 -2.52 3.38 -10.08
N HIS A 292 -1.64 3.42 -9.09
CA HIS A 292 -1.58 2.38 -8.06
C HIS A 292 -2.55 2.69 -6.91
N VAL A 293 -3.21 1.67 -6.37
CA VAL A 293 -4.18 1.81 -5.26
C VAL A 293 -3.57 2.48 -4.04
N MET A 294 -2.30 2.18 -3.75
CA MET A 294 -1.58 2.81 -2.64
C MET A 294 -1.29 4.30 -2.87
N ASP A 295 -1.09 4.72 -4.13
CA ASP A 295 -0.96 6.15 -4.43
C ASP A 295 -2.29 6.86 -4.14
N ARG A 296 -3.40 6.27 -4.63
CA ARG A 296 -4.74 6.81 -4.44
C ARG A 296 -5.15 6.85 -2.98
N ASN A 297 -4.90 5.79 -2.21
CA ASN A 297 -5.31 5.75 -0.81
C ASN A 297 -4.59 6.80 0.02
N LYS A 298 -3.26 6.96 -0.15
CA LYS A 298 -2.51 7.99 0.55
C LYS A 298 -2.81 9.38 0.02
N GLY A 299 -3.08 9.52 -1.27
CA GLY A 299 -3.58 10.76 -1.88
C GLY A 299 -4.90 11.21 -1.27
N THR A 300 -5.86 10.29 -1.06
CA THR A 300 -7.15 10.63 -0.45
C THR A 300 -7.02 10.99 1.02
N TYR A 301 -6.20 10.27 1.80
CA TYR A 301 -5.88 10.69 3.18
C TYR A 301 -5.17 12.05 3.22
N LEU A 302 -4.28 12.33 2.28
CA LEU A 302 -3.59 13.61 2.17
C LEU A 302 -4.56 14.74 1.80
N LEU A 303 -5.53 14.46 0.92
CA LEU A 303 -6.63 15.39 0.64
C LEU A 303 -7.41 15.70 1.91
N GLU A 304 -7.85 14.67 2.64
CA GLU A 304 -8.57 14.84 3.90
C GLU A 304 -7.76 15.69 4.89
N ALA A 305 -6.48 15.38 5.09
CA ALA A 305 -5.59 16.12 5.99
C ALA A 305 -5.46 17.59 5.56
N VAL A 306 -5.35 17.88 4.26
CA VAL A 306 -5.32 19.26 3.75
C VAL A 306 -6.65 19.97 3.99
N LEU A 307 -7.78 19.32 3.66
CA LEU A 307 -9.12 19.92 3.80
C LEU A 307 -9.48 20.22 5.26
N GLN A 308 -9.11 19.35 6.20
CA GLN A 308 -9.35 19.54 7.65
C GLN A 308 -8.58 20.74 8.23
N LYS A 309 -7.49 21.17 7.59
CA LYS A 309 -6.67 22.31 8.03
C LYS A 309 -7.06 23.63 7.39
N LEU A 310 -7.97 23.61 6.41
CA LEU A 310 -8.54 24.82 5.83
C LEU A 310 -9.59 25.41 6.78
N LYS A 311 -9.64 26.73 6.88
CA LYS A 311 -10.74 27.41 7.55
C LYS A 311 -12.05 27.22 6.76
N PRO A 312 -13.22 27.34 7.39
CA PRO A 312 -14.51 27.15 6.70
C PRO A 312 -14.66 27.98 5.41
N GLU A 313 -14.22 29.23 5.42
CA GLU A 313 -14.26 30.13 4.26
C GLU A 313 -13.30 29.70 3.14
N GLU A 314 -12.13 29.18 3.49
CA GLU A 314 -11.14 28.68 2.53
C GLU A 314 -11.62 27.37 1.90
N LEU A 315 -12.17 26.46 2.70
CA LEU A 315 -12.78 25.22 2.22
C LEU A 315 -13.95 25.50 1.27
N ALA A 316 -14.82 26.45 1.62
CA ALA A 316 -15.92 26.86 0.75
C ALA A 316 -15.41 27.42 -0.59
N ALA A 317 -14.35 28.22 -0.57
CA ALA A 317 -13.74 28.78 -1.78
C ALA A 317 -13.07 27.72 -2.67
N ARG A 318 -12.55 26.63 -2.08
CA ARG A 318 -11.87 25.54 -2.82
C ARG A 318 -12.80 24.39 -3.23
N ARG A 319 -14.01 24.32 -2.69
CA ARG A 319 -14.95 23.20 -2.91
C ARG A 319 -15.18 22.87 -4.38
N THR A 320 -15.49 23.87 -5.20
CA THR A 320 -15.78 23.66 -6.63
C THR A 320 -14.57 23.08 -7.36
N GLU A 321 -13.38 23.62 -7.10
CA GLU A 321 -12.12 23.14 -7.68
C GLU A 321 -11.89 21.66 -7.31
N VAL A 322 -12.01 21.30 -6.03
CA VAL A 322 -11.82 19.92 -5.56
C VAL A 322 -12.82 18.97 -6.22
N LEU A 323 -14.10 19.34 -6.26
CA LEU A 323 -15.14 18.49 -6.85
C LEU A 323 -14.97 18.31 -8.36
N GLN A 324 -14.57 19.37 -9.08
CA GLN A 324 -14.26 19.28 -10.51
C GLN A 324 -13.06 18.35 -10.78
N LYS A 325 -12.01 18.43 -9.96
CA LYS A 325 -10.77 17.69 -10.18
C LYS A 325 -10.83 16.23 -9.76
N VAL A 326 -11.41 15.94 -8.59
CA VAL A 326 -11.40 14.60 -7.99
C VAL A 326 -12.75 14.11 -7.49
N GLY A 327 -13.84 14.87 -7.66
CA GLY A 327 -15.17 14.48 -7.16
C GLY A 327 -15.64 13.12 -7.69
N VAL A 328 -15.56 12.89 -9.01
CA VAL A 328 -15.93 11.59 -9.61
C VAL A 328 -15.08 10.45 -9.04
N LEU A 329 -13.76 10.66 -8.91
CA LEU A 329 -12.85 9.66 -8.34
C LEU A 329 -13.19 9.34 -6.89
N LEU A 330 -13.47 10.34 -6.06
CA LEU A 330 -13.88 10.13 -4.68
C LEU A 330 -15.16 9.30 -4.60
N VAL A 331 -16.15 9.61 -5.43
CA VAL A 331 -17.41 8.84 -5.48
C VAL A 331 -17.16 7.40 -5.91
N ASP A 332 -16.35 7.16 -6.94
CA ASP A 332 -15.99 5.80 -7.37
C ASP A 332 -15.27 5.03 -6.25
N MET A 333 -14.37 5.69 -5.50
CA MET A 333 -13.67 5.06 -4.38
C MET A 333 -14.59 4.68 -3.23
N THR A 334 -15.78 5.29 -3.09
CA THR A 334 -16.76 4.88 -2.07
C THR A 334 -17.34 3.48 -2.31
N GLU A 335 -17.16 2.91 -3.51
CA GLU A 335 -17.55 1.54 -3.86
C GLU A 335 -16.51 0.49 -3.50
N SER A 336 -15.28 0.92 -3.22
CA SER A 336 -14.20 0.02 -2.83
C SER A 336 -14.62 -0.80 -1.62
N ARG A 337 -14.40 -2.11 -1.68
CA ARG A 337 -14.64 -2.99 -0.53
C ARG A 337 -13.50 -2.93 0.48
N GLN A 338 -12.31 -2.59 0.03
CA GLN A 338 -11.17 -2.36 0.91
C GLN A 338 -11.35 -1.05 1.73
N PRO A 339 -11.42 -1.12 3.09
CA PRO A 339 -11.73 0.05 3.93
C PRO A 339 -10.76 1.21 3.77
N ILE A 340 -9.45 0.92 3.70
CA ILE A 340 -8.40 1.94 3.57
C ILE A 340 -8.47 2.79 2.30
N ASN A 341 -9.33 2.43 1.34
CA ASN A 341 -9.62 3.24 0.16
C ASN A 341 -10.98 3.94 0.27
N ARG A 342 -12.00 3.22 0.76
CA ARG A 342 -13.39 3.71 0.87
C ARG A 342 -13.52 4.81 1.91
N ASP A 343 -13.03 4.56 3.11
CA ASP A 343 -13.29 5.41 4.27
C ASP A 343 -12.73 6.83 4.12
N PRO A 344 -11.47 7.05 3.69
CA PRO A 344 -10.98 8.41 3.45
C PRO A 344 -11.74 9.10 2.30
N ALA A 345 -12.25 8.36 1.31
CA ALA A 345 -13.04 8.96 0.23
C ALA A 345 -14.40 9.45 0.72
N VAL A 346 -15.07 8.65 1.56
CA VAL A 346 -16.31 9.05 2.24
C VAL A 346 -16.05 10.24 3.16
N SER A 347 -14.97 10.22 3.97
CA SER A 347 -14.62 11.34 4.85
C SER A 347 -14.40 12.65 4.07
N GLY A 348 -13.62 12.59 2.98
CA GLY A 348 -13.41 13.74 2.09
C GLY A 348 -14.71 14.29 1.48
N LEU A 349 -15.61 13.41 1.02
CA LEU A 349 -16.92 13.81 0.51
C LEU A 349 -17.80 14.44 1.60
N LYS A 350 -17.79 13.92 2.83
CA LYS A 350 -18.50 14.50 3.98
C LYS A 350 -17.98 15.91 4.30
N LEU A 351 -16.66 16.11 4.33
CA LEU A 351 -16.05 17.43 4.52
C LEU A 351 -16.45 18.43 3.43
N LEU A 352 -16.44 18.00 2.16
CA LEU A 352 -16.78 18.86 1.03
C LEU A 352 -18.28 19.20 0.97
N SER A 353 -19.14 18.25 1.34
CA SER A 353 -20.58 18.35 1.14
C SER A 353 -21.35 18.88 2.34
N GLY A 354 -20.90 18.58 3.56
CA GLY A 354 -21.68 18.69 4.79
C GLY A 354 -22.75 17.61 4.95
N GLU A 355 -22.80 16.62 4.05
CA GLU A 355 -23.80 15.56 4.03
C GLU A 355 -23.29 14.30 4.73
N GLY A 356 -24.22 13.42 5.13
CA GLY A 356 -23.93 12.16 5.83
C GLY A 356 -24.25 10.90 5.03
N PHE A 357 -24.08 10.92 3.70
CA PHE A 357 -24.40 9.75 2.86
C PHE A 357 -23.41 8.60 3.09
N GLU A 358 -23.91 7.37 2.92
CA GLU A 358 -23.14 6.14 3.19
C GLU A 358 -22.92 5.30 1.93
N THR A 359 -23.74 5.51 0.89
CA THR A 359 -23.71 4.72 -0.35
C THR A 359 -23.17 5.52 -1.53
N SER A 360 -22.52 4.81 -2.47
CA SER A 360 -22.02 5.42 -3.71
C SER A 360 -23.14 6.03 -4.56
N ALA A 361 -24.35 5.44 -4.54
CA ALA A 361 -25.50 5.94 -5.28
C ALA A 361 -25.96 7.32 -4.79
N GLU A 362 -26.04 7.52 -3.46
CA GLU A 362 -26.35 8.82 -2.86
C GLU A 362 -25.29 9.86 -3.21
N TRP A 363 -24.01 9.48 -3.12
CA TRP A 363 -22.90 10.37 -3.49
C TRP A 363 -22.92 10.75 -4.98
N ARG A 364 -23.23 9.81 -5.88
CA ARG A 364 -23.42 10.10 -7.32
C ARG A 364 -24.56 11.07 -7.56
N GLN A 365 -25.71 10.85 -6.92
CA GLN A 365 -26.88 11.72 -7.05
C GLN A 365 -26.60 13.12 -6.48
N TRP A 366 -25.85 13.20 -5.39
CA TRP A 366 -25.42 14.47 -4.84
C TRP A 366 -24.48 15.22 -5.79
N LEU A 367 -23.47 14.51 -6.34
CA LEU A 367 -22.50 15.11 -7.26
C LEU A 367 -23.17 15.59 -8.55
N SER A 368 -24.11 14.83 -9.12
CA SER A 368 -24.80 15.17 -10.38
C SER A 368 -25.73 16.38 -10.29
N ARG A 369 -26.22 16.70 -9.09
CA ARG A 369 -27.05 17.90 -8.84
C ARG A 369 -26.22 19.19 -8.78
N ARG A 370 -24.90 19.10 -8.69
CA ARG A 370 -23.99 20.26 -8.66
C ARG A 370 -23.74 20.71 -10.10
N LYS A 371 -23.92 22.01 -10.36
CA LYS A 371 -23.39 22.65 -11.57
C LYS A 371 -21.91 22.90 -11.35
N LEU A 372 -21.10 21.88 -11.60
CA LEU A 372 -19.63 21.94 -11.54
C LEU A 372 -19.08 22.57 -12.82
#